data_AF-A0A7D5MFQ1-F1
#
_entry.id   AF-A0A7D5MFQ1-F1
#
_cell.length_a   1.000
_cell.length_b   1.000
_cell.length_c   1.000
_cell.angle_alpha   90.00
_cell.angle_beta   90.00
_cell.angle_gamma   90.00
#
_symmetry.space_group_name_H-M   'P 1'
#
loop_
_entity.id
_entity.type
_entity.pdbx_description
1 polymer ?
#
loop_
_entity_poly.entity_id
_entity_poly.type
_entity_poly.pdbx_seq_one_letter_code
_entity_poly.pdbx_strand_id
1 'polypeptide(L)' 'MKSKEIRLGLDLGEAPFTEVLQKSKLTGPMPRISHMIILTEIGQFDNKTKQLLEQSFNRTHKK' A
#
# COMPACT_ATOMS: atom_id res chain seq x y z
N MET A 1 17.01 -15.29 -4.99
CA MET A 1 15.77 -15.15 -4.19
C MET A 1 15.47 -13.66 -3.98
N LYS A 2 14.37 -13.14 -4.55
CA LYS A 2 13.80 -11.79 -4.28
C LYS A 2 13.12 -11.74 -2.89
N SER A 3 13.80 -12.20 -1.84
CA SER A 3 13.13 -12.71 -0.62
C SER A 3 13.17 -11.81 0.60
N LYS A 4 13.46 -10.51 0.45
CA LYS A 4 13.55 -9.59 1.59
C LYS A 4 12.57 -8.41 1.56
N GLU A 5 11.64 -8.39 0.60
CA GLU A 5 10.67 -7.30 0.49
C GLU A 5 9.23 -7.82 0.65
N ILE A 6 8.44 -7.08 1.42
CA ILE A 6 6.98 -7.19 1.47
C ILE A 6 6.43 -6.03 0.65
N ARG A 7 5.67 -6.35 -0.40
CA ARG A 7 4.93 -5.36 -1.19
C ARG A 7 3.52 -5.27 -0.64
N LEU A 8 3.23 -4.20 0.08
CA LEU A 8 1.91 -3.96 0.65
C LEU A 8 1.07 -3.14 -0.32
N GLY A 9 0.07 -3.79 -0.93
CA GLY A 9 -0.91 -3.13 -1.79
C GLY A 9 -1.96 -2.39 -0.97
N LEU A 10 -2.30 -1.17 -1.39
CA LEU A 10 -3.24 -0.28 -0.72
C LEU A 10 -4.20 0.35 -1.71
N ASP A 11 -5.38 0.68 -1.22
CA ASP A 11 -6.41 1.32 -2.01
C ASP A 11 -6.70 2.73 -1.48
N LEU A 12 -6.02 3.73 -2.07
CA LEU A 12 -6.05 5.12 -1.60
C LEU A 12 -6.71 6.09 -2.58
N GLY A 13 -7.36 5.57 -3.64
CA GLY A 13 -8.08 6.41 -4.62
C GLY A 13 -7.13 7.33 -5.39
N GLU A 14 -7.37 8.64 -5.28
CA GLU A 14 -6.62 9.70 -5.97
C GLU A 14 -5.44 10.25 -5.13
N ALA A 15 -5.01 9.53 -4.08
CA ALA A 15 -3.83 9.94 -3.33
C ALA A 15 -2.62 10.11 -4.27
N PRO A 16 -1.77 11.14 -4.07
CA PRO A 16 -0.64 11.36 -4.95
C PRO A 16 0.43 10.28 -4.73
N PHE A 17 1.02 9.81 -5.84
CA PHE A 17 2.20 8.96 -5.76
C PHE A 17 3.40 9.75 -5.25
N THR A 18 4.23 9.09 -4.46
CA THR A 18 5.48 9.63 -3.91
C THR A 18 6.60 8.60 -4.06
N GLU A 19 7.81 8.92 -3.59
CA GLU A 19 8.92 7.96 -3.58
C GLU A 19 8.59 6.69 -2.78
N VAL A 20 7.85 6.85 -1.67
CA VAL A 20 7.45 5.75 -0.77
C VAL A 20 6.14 5.10 -1.24
N LEU A 21 5.17 5.91 -1.67
CA LEU A 21 3.84 5.44 -2.08
C LEU A 21 3.75 5.37 -3.60
N GLN A 22 3.97 4.18 -4.15
CA GLN A 22 4.12 3.97 -5.58
C GLN A 22 2.84 3.41 -6.20
N LYS A 23 2.70 3.52 -7.53
CA LYS A 23 1.64 2.82 -8.24
C LYS A 23 1.77 1.31 -8.05
N SER A 24 0.68 0.65 -7.68
CA SER A 24 0.68 -0.80 -7.51
C SER A 24 1.09 -1.52 -8.80
N LYS A 25 1.98 -2.50 -8.66
CA LYS A 25 2.39 -3.43 -9.72
C LYS A 25 1.80 -4.82 -9.54
N LEU A 26 0.80 -4.97 -8.67
CA LEU A 26 0.13 -6.25 -8.41
C LEU A 26 -0.73 -6.61 -9.64
N THR A 27 -0.53 -7.82 -10.15
CA THR A 27 -1.27 -8.37 -11.29
C THR A 27 -2.39 -9.29 -10.79
N GLY A 28 -3.54 -9.29 -11.48
CA GLY A 28 -4.68 -10.15 -11.18
C GLY A 28 -6.03 -9.42 -11.26
N PRO A 29 -7.15 -10.15 -11.29
CA PRO A 29 -8.49 -9.57 -11.29
C PRO A 29 -8.78 -8.95 -9.91
N MET A 30 -8.34 -7.71 -9.69
CA MET A 30 -8.63 -6.97 -8.47
C MET A 30 -9.20 -5.60 -8.81
N PRO A 31 -10.40 -5.23 -8.33
CA PRO A 31 -11.04 -4.01 -8.80
C PRO A 31 -10.35 -2.72 -8.35
N ARG A 32 -9.59 -2.72 -7.23
CA ARG A 32 -9.16 -1.47 -6.58
C ARG A 32 -7.90 -1.61 -5.71
N ILE A 33 -6.75 -2.03 -6.24
CA ILE A 33 -5.47 -1.73 -5.57
C ILE A 33 -4.70 -0.73 -6.43
N SER A 34 -4.69 0.52 -5.98
CA SER A 34 -4.12 1.65 -6.71
C SER A 34 -2.65 1.92 -6.34
N HIS A 35 -2.30 1.68 -5.07
CA HIS A 35 -1.01 2.06 -4.50
C HIS A 35 -0.27 0.84 -3.92
N MET A 36 1.04 0.97 -3.74
CA MET A 36 1.85 0.05 -2.98
C MET A 36 2.94 0.78 -2.21
N ILE A 37 3.34 0.20 -1.08
CA ILE A 37 4.61 0.50 -0.42
C ILE A 37 5.47 -0.77 -0.39
N ILE A 38 6.79 -0.60 -0.35
CA ILE A 38 7.74 -1.71 -0.27
C ILE A 38 8.42 -1.65 1.09
N LEU A 39 8.26 -2.71 1.88
CA LEU A 39 8.88 -2.87 3.19
C LEU A 39 10.02 -3.88 3.07
N THR A 40 11.24 -3.43 3.29
CA THR A 40 12.48 -4.23 3.24
C THR A 40 13.04 -4.54 4.62
N GLU A 41 12.62 -3.80 5.65
CA GLU A 41 13.07 -3.96 7.04
C GLU A 41 11.92 -3.74 8.03
N ILE A 42 12.05 -4.31 9.23
CA ILE A 42 11.00 -4.29 10.24
C ILE A 42 10.64 -2.87 10.70
N GLY A 43 11.62 -1.96 10.72
CA GLY A 43 11.42 -0.57 11.16
C GLY A 43 10.51 0.27 10.25
N GLN A 44 10.29 -0.16 9.00
CA GLN A 44 9.41 0.54 8.06
C GLN A 44 7.93 0.25 8.30
N PHE A 45 7.60 -0.76 9.11
CA PHE A 45 6.24 -0.96 9.60
C PHE A 45 5.99 -0.03 10.80
N ASP A 46 5.86 1.25 10.52
CA ASP A 46 5.75 2.34 11.48
C ASP A 46 4.34 2.96 11.52
N ASN A 47 4.21 4.08 12.23
CA ASN A 47 2.95 4.82 12.32
C ASN A 47 2.46 5.34 10.96
N LYS A 48 3.36 5.65 10.02
CA LYS A 48 2.97 6.11 8.68
C LYS A 48 2.37 4.95 7.88
N THR A 49 2.99 3.78 7.94
CA THR A 49 2.43 2.56 7.35
C THR A 49 1.07 2.21 7.97
N LYS A 50 0.92 2.34 9.29
CA LYS A 50 -0.37 2.14 9.98
C LYS A 50 -1.44 3.13 9.52
N GLN A 51 -1.12 4.41 9.39
CA GLN A 51 -2.04 5.44 8.90
C GLN A 51 -2.52 5.15 7.47
N LEU A 52 -1.62 4.71 6.58
CA LEU A 52 -1.97 4.33 5.21
C LEU A 52 -2.93 3.12 5.18
N LEU A 53 -2.70 2.14 6.05
CA LEU A 53 -3.62 1.00 6.23
C LEU A 53 -5.01 1.43 6.70
N GLU A 54 -5.07 2.30 7.71
CA GLU A 54 -6.33 2.85 8.22
C GLU A 54 -7.07 3.67 7.15
N GLN A 55 -6.37 4.48 6.36
CA GLN A 55 -6.95 5.21 5.23
C GLN A 55 -7.52 4.26 4.18
N SER A 56 -6.75 3.25 3.78
CA SER A 56 -7.19 2.23 2.82
C SER A 56 -8.42 1.45 3.31
N PHE A 57 -8.44 1.10 4.61
CA PHE A 57 -9.59 0.45 5.24
C PHE A 57 -10.82 1.35 5.21
N ASN A 58 -10.70 2.58 5.72
CA ASN A 58 -11.81 3.53 5.80
C ASN A 58 -12.40 3.84 4.41
N ARG A 59 -11.58 3.92 3.37
CA ARG A 59 -12.04 4.17 2.00
C ARG A 59 -12.89 3.03 1.43
N THR A 60 -12.55 1.79 1.77
CA THR A 60 -13.20 0.59 1.24
C THR A 60 -14.38 0.12 2.08
N HIS A 61 -14.49 0.60 3.33
CA HIS A 61 -15.51 0.18 4.30
C HIS A 61 -16.49 1.28 4.70
N LYS A 62 -16.28 2.54 4.27
CA LYS A 62 -17.33 3.57 4.35
C LYS A 62 -18.37 3.30 3.26
N LYS A 63 -19.62 3.11 3.69
CA LYS A 63 -20.81 3.07 2.82
C LYS A 63 -21.17 4.48 2.35
#